data_AF-A0A1Y4BNH6-F1
#
_entry.id   AF-A0A1Y4BNH6-F1
#
_cell.length_a   1.000
_cell.length_b   1.000
_cell.length_c   1.000
_cell.angle_alpha   90.00
_cell.angle_beta   90.00
_cell.angle_gamma   90.00
#
_symmetry.space_group_name_H-M   'P 1'
#
loop_
_entity.id
_entity.type
_entity.pdbx_description
1 polymer ?
#
loop_
_entity_poly.entity_id
_entity_poly.type
_entity_poly.pdbx_seq_one_letter_code
_entity_poly.pdbx_strand_id
1 'polypeptide(L)'
;MIDLHAPIPKDVTCRDLFRQTGGEYRLNYDFFCQNSIGMYRMAPNDIGHEIFKMCSAIYDVFEIDYFPYYSRLRYHEYGDFYSGIKEWFYDTNGVRTTSLWGACEDLRLEDLYRIIVDSLKFFELPEYDHIPRSEFEEVCPVAGELGHEVETLQEKCKESERRERQERREDAYFNFEGYSEKDFQAVLLRLLSGGTEQITVDEALEQARRTPPGTYIVFLNQAGKITHIGMTENLLSYIYSNSKKYHSDTISYHCVDRHDAADLVIALRLKFDVAVSKIRPDKRNRKYTSVGLSVRAYRGRYQISKRKLMAIIEKNHIPLVDITDGWVLVDKIDLWRAISPFL
;
A
#
# COMPACT_ATOMS: atom_id res chain seq x y z
N MET A 1 23.06 -16.90 6.17
CA MET A 1 23.71 -16.08 5.13
C MET A 1 25.07 -16.69 4.88
N ILE A 2 25.42 -16.99 3.63
CA ILE A 2 26.81 -17.24 3.26
C ILE A 2 27.35 -15.88 2.82
N ASP A 3 28.36 -15.41 3.54
CA ASP A 3 28.92 -14.08 3.39
C ASP A 3 29.99 -14.07 2.29
N LEU A 4 29.83 -13.19 1.29
CA LEU A 4 30.65 -13.16 0.08
C LEU A 4 31.91 -12.32 0.34
N HIS A 5 32.75 -12.78 1.27
CA HIS A 5 33.86 -12.00 1.83
C HIS A 5 35.10 -11.85 0.92
N ALA A 6 35.34 -12.75 -0.03
CA ALA A 6 36.58 -12.81 -0.80
C ALA A 6 36.36 -12.41 -2.27
N PRO A 7 37.07 -11.39 -2.81
CA PRO A 7 36.90 -10.98 -4.20
C PRO A 7 37.37 -12.07 -5.16
N ILE A 8 36.60 -12.30 -6.23
CA ILE A 8 36.97 -13.24 -7.30
C ILE A 8 38.20 -12.70 -8.05
N PRO A 9 39.25 -13.52 -8.27
CA PRO A 9 40.39 -13.16 -9.10
C PRO A 9 39.98 -12.91 -10.56
N LYS A 10 40.41 -11.80 -11.14
CA LYS A 10 40.01 -11.38 -12.50
C LYS A 10 40.77 -12.09 -13.63
N ASP A 11 42.03 -12.47 -13.37
CA ASP A 11 42.99 -12.95 -14.37
C ASP A 11 43.39 -14.42 -14.15
N VAL A 12 42.67 -15.16 -13.30
CA VAL A 12 42.97 -16.55 -12.91
C VAL A 12 41.68 -17.35 -12.85
N THR A 13 41.63 -18.54 -13.45
CA THR A 13 40.46 -19.43 -13.34
C THR A 13 40.51 -20.29 -12.08
N CYS A 14 39.37 -20.85 -11.69
CA CYS A 14 39.26 -21.88 -10.66
C CYS A 14 40.19 -23.07 -10.95
N ARG A 15 40.31 -23.47 -12.22
CA ARG A 15 41.22 -24.52 -12.66
C ARG A 15 42.70 -24.13 -12.53
N ASP A 16 43.04 -22.86 -12.74
CA ASP A 16 44.41 -22.36 -12.56
C ASP A 16 44.81 -22.25 -11.09
N LEU A 17 43.89 -21.84 -10.20
CA LEU A 17 44.13 -21.93 -8.76
C LEU A 17 44.24 -23.38 -8.30
N PHE A 18 43.37 -24.28 -8.78
CA PHE A 18 43.45 -25.71 -8.46
C PHE A 18 44.76 -26.37 -8.92
N ARG A 19 45.35 -25.93 -10.04
CA ARG A 19 46.70 -26.37 -10.43
C ARG A 19 47.77 -25.94 -9.41
N GLN A 20 47.61 -24.77 -8.78
CA GLN A 20 48.54 -24.24 -7.79
C GLN A 20 48.46 -24.98 -6.43
N THR A 21 47.36 -25.68 -6.13
CA THR A 21 47.24 -26.53 -4.94
C THR A 21 47.96 -27.89 -5.10
N GLY A 22 48.53 -28.16 -6.27
CA GLY A 22 49.09 -29.47 -6.64
C GLY A 22 48.08 -30.44 -7.25
N GLY A 23 46.81 -30.04 -7.39
CA GLY A 23 45.76 -30.85 -8.04
C GLY A 23 45.29 -32.07 -7.24
N GLU A 24 45.71 -32.22 -5.99
CA GLU A 24 45.14 -33.22 -5.07
C GLU A 24 43.86 -32.68 -4.44
N TYR A 25 42.77 -33.44 -4.55
CA TYR A 25 41.55 -33.20 -3.77
C TYR A 25 41.59 -34.02 -2.49
N ARG A 26 41.36 -33.35 -1.35
CA ARG A 26 41.05 -33.97 -0.06
C ARG A 26 39.74 -33.34 0.43
N LEU A 27 38.90 -34.15 1.09
CA LEU A 27 37.65 -33.65 1.63
C LEU A 27 37.94 -32.88 2.92
N ASN A 28 37.89 -31.54 2.84
CA ASN A 28 37.92 -30.69 4.01
C ASN A 28 36.55 -30.74 4.72
N TYR A 29 36.53 -31.11 6.00
CA TYR A 29 35.30 -31.28 6.76
C TYR A 29 34.57 -29.95 7.00
N ASP A 30 35.30 -28.88 7.28
CA ASP A 30 34.72 -27.56 7.57
C ASP A 30 34.13 -26.93 6.31
N PHE A 31 34.86 -27.01 5.18
CA PHE A 31 34.37 -26.64 3.85
C PHE A 31 33.11 -27.42 3.48
N PHE A 32 33.10 -28.74 3.71
CA PHE A 32 31.95 -29.60 3.44
C PHE A 32 30.75 -29.20 4.31
N CYS A 33 30.95 -28.95 5.61
CA CYS A 33 29.88 -28.52 6.50
C CYS A 33 29.26 -27.19 6.05
N GLN A 34 30.09 -26.22 5.62
CA GLN A 34 29.64 -24.92 5.11
C GLN A 34 28.86 -25.05 3.78
N ASN A 35 29.28 -25.95 2.88
CA ASN A 35 28.75 -26.04 1.52
C ASN A 35 27.84 -27.24 1.22
N SER A 36 27.58 -28.10 2.21
CA SER A 36 26.79 -29.35 2.07
C SER A 36 25.41 -29.14 1.44
N ILE A 37 24.73 -28.03 1.75
CA ILE A 37 23.42 -27.67 1.17
C ILE A 37 23.55 -27.38 -0.34
N GLY A 38 24.59 -26.63 -0.73
CA GLY A 38 24.89 -26.33 -2.13
C GLY A 38 25.33 -27.57 -2.91
N MET A 39 25.98 -28.54 -2.26
CA MET A 39 26.37 -29.81 -2.88
C MET A 39 25.19 -30.78 -3.04
N TYR A 40 24.23 -30.82 -2.09
CA TYR A 40 23.16 -31.83 -2.01
C TYR A 40 22.26 -31.95 -3.26
N ARG A 41 22.13 -30.89 -4.05
CA ARG A 41 21.27 -30.89 -5.26
C ARG A 41 22.04 -31.18 -6.56
N MET A 42 23.33 -31.51 -6.50
CA MET A 42 24.15 -31.85 -7.67
C MET A 42 24.19 -33.36 -7.90
N ALA A 43 24.19 -33.80 -9.17
CA ALA A 43 24.38 -35.22 -9.49
C ALA A 43 25.88 -35.58 -9.49
N PRO A 44 26.30 -36.82 -9.13
CA PRO A 44 27.73 -37.18 -9.04
C PRO A 44 28.56 -36.99 -10.32
N ASN A 45 27.92 -36.96 -11.49
CA ASN A 45 28.54 -36.75 -12.80
C ASN A 45 28.32 -35.31 -13.34
N ASP A 46 27.77 -34.42 -12.52
CA ASP A 46 27.58 -33.00 -12.84
C ASP A 46 28.93 -32.26 -12.79
N ILE A 47 29.13 -31.28 -13.68
CA ILE A 47 30.30 -30.38 -13.63
C ILE A 47 30.44 -29.69 -12.26
N GLY A 48 29.31 -29.49 -11.55
CA GLY A 48 29.31 -28.98 -10.19
C GLY A 48 30.06 -29.83 -9.16
N HIS A 49 30.15 -31.16 -9.35
CA HIS A 49 30.96 -32.03 -8.48
C HIS A 49 32.47 -31.82 -8.68
N GLU A 50 32.91 -31.56 -9.91
CA GLU A 50 34.31 -31.20 -10.18
C GLU A 50 34.63 -29.81 -9.62
N ILE A 51 33.72 -28.84 -9.78
CA ILE A 51 33.89 -27.49 -9.23
C ILE A 51 33.92 -27.52 -7.69
N PHE A 52 33.08 -28.33 -7.03
CA PHE A 52 33.14 -28.54 -5.57
C PHE A 52 34.51 -29.05 -5.12
N LYS A 53 35.07 -30.06 -5.80
CA LYS A 53 36.41 -30.60 -5.49
C LYS A 53 37.51 -29.55 -5.67
N MET A 54 37.46 -28.80 -6.77
CA MET A 54 38.43 -27.74 -7.04
C MET A 54 38.37 -26.66 -5.95
N CYS A 55 37.17 -26.17 -5.59
CA CYS A 55 37.00 -25.19 -4.52
C CYS A 55 37.45 -25.72 -3.14
N SER A 56 37.19 -26.99 -2.80
CA SER A 56 37.65 -27.59 -1.54
C SER A 56 39.18 -27.61 -1.46
N ALA A 57 39.86 -27.99 -2.54
CA ALA A 57 41.33 -28.01 -2.58
C ALA A 57 41.93 -26.59 -2.57
N ILE A 58 41.25 -25.61 -3.17
CA ILE A 58 41.62 -24.19 -3.07
C ILE A 58 41.47 -23.70 -1.62
N TYR A 59 40.37 -24.07 -0.94
CA TYR A 59 40.15 -23.74 0.47
C TYR A 59 41.24 -24.34 1.39
N ASP A 60 41.65 -25.59 1.16
CA ASP A 60 42.73 -26.26 1.93
C ASP A 60 44.08 -25.53 1.89
N VAL A 61 44.36 -24.74 0.83
CA VAL A 61 45.66 -24.06 0.63
C VAL A 61 45.59 -22.56 0.88
N PHE A 62 44.46 -21.93 0.52
CA PHE A 62 44.30 -20.48 0.53
C PHE A 62 43.28 -19.97 1.55
N GLU A 63 42.56 -20.86 2.25
CA GLU A 63 41.49 -20.55 3.22
C GLU A 63 40.33 -19.70 2.64
N ILE A 64 40.22 -19.63 1.31
CA ILE A 64 39.17 -18.89 0.60
C ILE A 64 38.17 -19.86 -0.04
N ASP A 65 36.90 -19.70 0.31
CA ASP A 65 35.81 -20.46 -0.28
C ASP A 65 35.16 -19.71 -1.45
N TYR A 66 35.39 -20.21 -2.67
CA TYR A 66 34.74 -19.70 -3.88
C TYR A 66 33.46 -20.47 -4.27
N PHE A 67 33.17 -21.63 -3.67
CA PHE A 67 32.01 -22.44 -4.06
C PHE A 67 30.64 -21.73 -3.93
N PRO A 68 30.40 -20.83 -2.96
CA PRO A 68 29.18 -20.04 -2.88
C PRO A 68 28.84 -19.25 -4.16
N TYR A 69 29.84 -18.74 -4.88
CA TYR A 69 29.64 -18.04 -6.15
C TYR A 69 29.11 -18.98 -7.23
N TYR A 70 29.69 -20.19 -7.35
CA TYR A 70 29.20 -21.22 -8.26
C TYR A 70 27.81 -21.74 -7.87
N SER A 71 27.59 -22.00 -6.58
CA SER A 71 26.30 -22.47 -6.06
C SER A 71 25.16 -21.50 -6.39
N ARG A 72 25.39 -20.18 -6.21
CA ARG A 72 24.41 -19.14 -6.55
C ARG A 72 24.13 -19.07 -8.05
N LEU A 73 25.15 -19.20 -8.92
CA LEU A 73 24.96 -19.35 -10.37
C LEU A 73 24.14 -20.63 -10.72
N ARG A 74 24.38 -21.74 -10.02
CA ARG A 74 23.72 -23.02 -10.32
C ARG A 74 22.24 -23.05 -9.88
N TYR A 75 21.86 -22.29 -8.86
CA TYR A 75 20.50 -22.24 -8.33
C TYR A 75 19.71 -20.98 -8.69
N HIS A 76 20.19 -20.23 -9.70
CA HIS A 76 19.55 -19.03 -10.22
C HIS A 76 19.35 -17.92 -9.15
N GLU A 77 20.22 -17.89 -8.12
CA GLU A 77 20.09 -17.00 -6.96
C GLU A 77 20.57 -15.56 -7.22
N TYR A 78 21.10 -15.28 -8.41
CA TYR A 78 21.44 -13.92 -8.84
C TYR A 78 20.30 -13.23 -9.63
N GLY A 79 19.25 -13.97 -9.99
CA GLY A 79 18.11 -13.47 -10.76
C GLY A 79 17.71 -14.41 -11.90
N ASP A 80 16.44 -14.36 -12.26
CA ASP A 80 15.83 -14.99 -13.44
C ASP A 80 15.89 -13.99 -14.60
N PHE A 81 16.70 -14.27 -15.62
CA PHE A 81 16.90 -13.52 -16.86
C PHE A 81 16.29 -14.23 -18.06
N TYR A 82 15.29 -15.10 -17.89
CA TYR A 82 14.65 -15.84 -19.00
C TYR A 82 14.08 -14.92 -20.10
N SER A 83 13.65 -13.70 -19.76
CA SER A 83 13.22 -12.65 -20.69
C SER A 83 14.39 -11.86 -21.34
N GLY A 84 15.64 -12.20 -21.03
CA GLY A 84 16.83 -11.47 -21.44
C GLY A 84 17.19 -10.32 -20.50
N ILE A 85 18.48 -9.97 -20.50
CA ILE A 85 19.06 -8.99 -19.56
C ILE A 85 18.31 -7.66 -19.59
N LYS A 86 17.90 -7.15 -20.76
CA LYS A 86 17.24 -5.84 -20.88
C LYS A 86 15.79 -5.84 -20.37
N GLU A 87 15.01 -6.87 -20.69
CA GLU A 87 13.61 -6.97 -20.22
C GLU A 87 13.53 -7.14 -18.70
N TRP A 88 14.59 -7.66 -18.08
CA TRP A 88 14.72 -7.71 -16.62
C TRP A 88 14.75 -6.32 -15.94
N PHE A 89 15.21 -5.27 -16.63
CA PHE A 89 15.12 -3.89 -16.15
C PHE A 89 13.72 -3.28 -16.38
N TYR A 90 13.07 -3.66 -17.47
CA TYR A 90 11.83 -3.07 -17.96
C TYR A 90 10.77 -4.15 -18.19
N ASP A 91 9.84 -4.31 -17.23
CA ASP A 91 8.56 -4.97 -17.48
C ASP A 91 7.89 -4.32 -18.70
N THR A 92 6.98 -5.05 -19.37
CA THR A 92 6.17 -4.65 -20.53
C THR A 92 5.46 -3.29 -20.44
N ASN A 93 5.38 -2.68 -19.25
CA ASN A 93 4.82 -1.35 -19.00
C ASN A 93 5.87 -0.28 -18.58
N GLY A 94 7.17 -0.56 -18.71
CA GLY A 94 8.27 0.35 -18.37
C GLY A 94 8.49 0.56 -16.86
N VAL A 95 7.89 -0.26 -16.01
CA VAL A 95 7.93 -0.13 -14.54
C VAL A 95 8.28 -1.47 -13.91
N ARG A 96 9.46 -1.57 -13.29
CA ARG A 96 9.91 -2.77 -12.57
C ARG A 96 8.95 -3.14 -11.43
N THR A 97 8.35 -4.32 -11.53
CA THR A 97 7.51 -4.96 -10.49
C THR A 97 8.27 -6.00 -9.67
N THR A 98 9.41 -6.48 -10.15
CA THR A 98 10.25 -7.49 -9.49
C THR A 98 11.11 -6.90 -8.37
N SER A 99 10.73 -7.19 -7.13
CA SER A 99 11.70 -7.30 -6.03
C SER A 99 12.80 -8.29 -6.42
N LEU A 100 14.04 -8.02 -5.99
CA LEU A 100 15.11 -9.01 -6.00
C LEU A 100 14.72 -10.15 -5.05
N TRP A 101 14.04 -11.19 -5.51
CA TRP A 101 13.69 -12.33 -4.67
C TRP A 101 14.95 -13.14 -4.35
N GLY A 102 15.64 -12.81 -3.26
CA GLY A 102 16.79 -13.59 -2.79
C GLY A 102 17.87 -12.81 -2.04
N ALA A 103 18.96 -13.50 -1.72
CA ALA A 103 20.06 -13.01 -0.87
C ALA A 103 21.02 -12.02 -1.57
N CYS A 104 20.45 -11.11 -2.38
CA CYS A 104 21.13 -10.08 -3.16
C CYS A 104 20.38 -8.72 -3.10
N GLU A 105 19.32 -8.58 -2.29
CA GLU A 105 18.51 -7.34 -2.15
C GLU A 105 19.33 -6.07 -1.85
N ASP A 106 20.47 -6.21 -1.15
CA ASP A 106 21.35 -5.10 -0.76
C ASP A 106 22.46 -4.75 -1.79
N LEU A 107 22.61 -5.54 -2.86
CA LEU A 107 23.65 -5.29 -3.87
C LEU A 107 23.22 -4.21 -4.87
N ARG A 108 24.15 -3.29 -5.18
CA ARG A 108 23.97 -2.42 -6.35
C ARG A 108 24.00 -3.27 -7.60
N LEU A 109 23.29 -2.82 -8.62
CA LEU A 109 23.10 -3.60 -9.83
C LEU A 109 24.42 -3.85 -10.59
N GLU A 110 25.30 -2.85 -10.62
CA GLU A 110 26.68 -2.99 -11.11
C GLU A 110 27.47 -4.08 -10.37
N ASP A 111 27.35 -4.14 -9.04
CA ASP A 111 28.03 -5.14 -8.22
C ASP A 111 27.49 -6.56 -8.50
N LEU A 112 26.18 -6.70 -8.71
CA LEU A 112 25.54 -7.95 -9.12
C LEU A 112 26.06 -8.44 -10.47
N TYR A 113 26.03 -7.60 -11.51
CA TYR A 113 26.54 -7.97 -12.84
C TYR A 113 28.03 -8.28 -12.82
N ARG A 114 28.83 -7.53 -12.05
CA ARG A 114 30.26 -7.79 -11.89
C ARG A 114 30.50 -9.16 -11.23
N ILE A 115 29.74 -9.51 -10.19
CA ILE A 115 29.81 -10.84 -9.56
C ILE A 115 29.43 -11.95 -10.54
N ILE A 116 28.38 -11.77 -11.35
CA ILE A 116 27.99 -12.76 -12.39
C ILE A 116 29.12 -12.93 -13.42
N VAL A 117 29.62 -11.84 -14.00
CA VAL A 117 30.70 -11.87 -15.01
C VAL A 117 31.98 -12.49 -14.46
N ASP A 118 32.44 -12.04 -13.29
CA ASP A 118 33.66 -12.54 -12.66
C ASP A 118 33.51 -14.03 -12.29
N SER A 119 32.34 -14.46 -11.81
CA SER A 119 32.04 -15.88 -11.54
C SER A 119 32.04 -16.73 -12.81
N LEU A 120 31.39 -16.26 -13.89
CA LEU A 120 31.34 -16.98 -15.16
C LEU A 120 32.74 -17.10 -15.80
N LYS A 121 33.60 -16.09 -15.65
CA LYS A 121 35.02 -16.17 -16.06
C LYS A 121 35.80 -17.16 -15.19
N PHE A 122 35.70 -17.02 -13.88
CA PHE A 122 36.45 -17.83 -12.91
C PHE A 122 36.13 -19.32 -13.02
N PHE A 123 34.85 -19.70 -13.18
CA PHE A 123 34.44 -21.10 -13.34
C PHE A 123 34.46 -21.61 -14.79
N GLU A 124 35.00 -20.83 -15.74
CA GLU A 124 35.04 -21.16 -17.18
C GLU A 124 33.66 -21.49 -17.78
N LEU A 125 32.59 -20.86 -17.27
CA LEU A 125 31.21 -21.11 -17.70
C LEU A 125 30.83 -20.22 -18.90
N PRO A 126 30.11 -20.77 -19.90
CA PRO A 126 29.76 -20.02 -21.12
C PRO A 126 28.52 -19.12 -20.97
N GLU A 127 27.60 -19.45 -20.06
CA GLU A 127 26.30 -18.79 -19.89
C GLU A 127 25.82 -18.86 -18.43
N TYR A 128 24.92 -17.95 -18.05
CA TYR A 128 24.07 -18.04 -16.86
C TYR A 128 22.62 -17.86 -17.30
N ASP A 129 21.73 -18.73 -16.84
CA ASP A 129 20.29 -18.66 -17.11
C ASP A 129 19.92 -18.51 -18.60
N HIS A 130 20.56 -19.34 -19.45
CA HIS A 130 20.44 -19.33 -20.92
C HIS A 130 20.96 -18.05 -21.63
N ILE A 131 21.51 -17.09 -20.89
CA ILE A 131 22.11 -15.88 -21.45
C ILE A 131 23.64 -16.05 -21.55
N PRO A 132 24.24 -15.87 -22.74
CA PRO A 132 25.70 -15.94 -22.93
C PRO A 132 26.47 -14.95 -22.05
N ARG A 133 27.65 -15.37 -21.56
CA ARG A 133 28.55 -14.52 -20.77
C ARG A 133 28.87 -13.19 -21.45
N SER A 134 28.96 -13.17 -22.78
CA SER A 134 29.20 -11.95 -23.56
C SER A 134 28.12 -10.88 -23.37
N GLU A 135 26.85 -11.25 -23.21
CA GLU A 135 25.78 -10.27 -22.99
C GLU A 135 25.87 -9.65 -21.58
N PHE A 136 26.27 -10.43 -20.58
CA PHE A 136 26.60 -9.90 -19.25
C PHE A 136 27.84 -9.00 -19.28
N GLU A 137 28.86 -9.35 -20.07
CA GLU A 137 30.07 -8.54 -20.28
C GLU A 137 29.77 -7.21 -21.02
N GLU A 138 28.83 -7.19 -21.96
CA GLU A 138 28.36 -5.98 -22.64
C GLU A 138 27.55 -5.04 -21.74
N VAL A 139 26.74 -5.59 -20.82
CA VAL A 139 25.86 -4.80 -19.94
C VAL A 139 26.56 -4.35 -18.66
N CYS A 140 27.52 -5.11 -18.13
CA CYS A 140 28.22 -4.78 -16.87
C CYS A 140 28.79 -3.35 -16.80
N PRO A 141 29.37 -2.75 -17.87
CA PRO A 141 29.88 -1.37 -17.83
C PRO A 141 28.79 -0.29 -17.71
N VAL A 142 27.56 -0.58 -18.14
CA VAL A 142 26.43 0.38 -18.15
C VAL A 142 25.35 0.05 -17.12
N ALA A 143 25.49 -1.05 -16.39
CA ALA A 143 24.52 -1.52 -15.39
C ALA A 143 24.24 -0.49 -14.28
N GLY A 144 25.24 0.32 -13.90
CA GLY A 144 25.06 1.42 -12.94
C GLY A 144 24.17 2.56 -13.48
N GLU A 145 24.35 2.93 -14.76
CA GLU A 145 23.53 3.96 -15.42
C GLU A 145 22.08 3.48 -15.59
N LEU A 146 21.89 2.25 -16.08
CA LEU A 146 20.57 1.62 -16.23
C LEU A 146 19.84 1.49 -14.88
N GLY A 147 20.56 1.12 -13.81
CA GLY A 147 20.00 1.06 -12.46
C GLY A 147 19.47 2.42 -12.00
N HIS A 148 20.26 3.48 -12.19
CA HIS A 148 19.87 4.84 -11.82
C HIS A 148 18.71 5.39 -12.67
N GLU A 149 18.64 5.04 -13.96
CA GLU A 149 17.51 5.38 -14.82
C GLU A 149 16.20 4.74 -14.32
N VAL A 150 16.23 3.44 -13.99
CA VAL A 150 15.08 2.72 -13.45
C VAL A 150 14.63 3.30 -12.10
N GLU A 151 15.55 3.61 -11.18
CA GLU A 151 15.23 4.31 -9.93
C GLU A 151 14.53 5.65 -10.18
N THR A 152 15.10 6.47 -11.08
CA THR A 152 14.56 7.77 -11.46
C THR A 152 13.16 7.66 -12.08
N LEU A 153 12.91 6.64 -12.90
CA LEU A 153 11.59 6.36 -13.48
C LEU A 153 10.60 5.92 -12.40
N GLN A 154 11.00 5.03 -11.49
CA GLN A 154 10.16 4.62 -10.36
C GLN A 154 9.76 5.79 -9.46
N GLU A 155 10.67 6.72 -9.15
CA GLU A 155 10.36 7.92 -8.37
C GLU A 155 9.33 8.81 -9.07
N LYS A 156 9.52 9.07 -10.38
CA LYS A 156 8.56 9.82 -11.20
C LYS A 156 7.18 9.15 -11.25
N CYS A 157 7.12 7.83 -11.39
CA CYS A 157 5.85 7.08 -11.34
C CYS A 157 5.18 7.19 -9.96
N LYS A 158 5.93 6.99 -8.86
CA LYS A 158 5.44 7.14 -7.48
C LYS A 158 4.93 8.56 -7.21
N GLU A 159 5.60 9.58 -7.74
CA GLU A 159 5.17 10.98 -7.64
C GLU A 159 3.90 11.25 -8.46
N SER A 160 3.83 10.77 -9.69
CA SER A 160 2.64 10.89 -10.56
C SER A 160 1.42 10.23 -9.92
N GLU A 161 1.56 8.98 -9.45
CA GLU A 161 0.49 8.29 -8.72
C GLU A 161 0.06 9.04 -7.46
N ARG A 162 1.02 9.59 -6.70
CA ARG A 162 0.73 10.37 -5.50
C ARG A 162 -0.03 11.65 -5.85
N ARG A 163 0.32 12.32 -6.95
CA ARG A 163 -0.35 13.51 -7.47
C ARG A 163 -1.78 13.19 -7.91
N GLU A 164 -2.00 12.15 -8.72
CA GLU A 164 -3.34 11.70 -9.11
C GLU A 164 -4.20 11.32 -7.90
N ARG A 165 -3.64 10.57 -6.94
CA ARG A 165 -4.36 10.20 -5.71
C ARG A 165 -4.70 11.43 -4.85
N GLN A 166 -3.94 12.50 -4.93
CA GLN A 166 -4.23 13.77 -4.28
C GLN A 166 -5.32 14.54 -5.03
N GLU A 167 -5.21 14.69 -6.34
CA GLU A 167 -6.19 15.36 -7.20
C GLU A 167 -7.58 14.72 -7.08
N ARG A 168 -7.68 13.39 -7.21
CA ARG A 168 -8.94 12.64 -6.99
C ARG A 168 -9.54 12.79 -5.58
N ARG A 169 -8.74 13.18 -4.57
CA ARG A 169 -9.24 13.49 -3.21
C ARG A 169 -9.70 14.94 -3.10
N GLU A 170 -9.02 15.85 -3.79
CA GLU A 170 -9.39 17.26 -3.87
C GLU A 170 -10.66 17.46 -4.70
N ASP A 171 -10.87 16.71 -5.78
CA ASP A 171 -12.09 16.71 -6.60
C ASP A 171 -13.27 15.98 -5.93
N ALA A 172 -13.02 15.17 -4.89
CA ALA A 172 -14.07 14.57 -4.05
C ALA A 172 -14.40 15.46 -2.82
N TYR A 173 -13.42 16.20 -2.31
CA TYR A 173 -13.70 17.55 -1.80
C TYR A 173 -14.20 18.43 -2.98
N PHE A 174 -14.75 19.62 -2.78
CA PHE A 174 -15.30 20.48 -3.86
C PHE A 174 -16.43 19.89 -4.76
N ASN A 175 -16.67 18.57 -4.80
CA ASN A 175 -17.87 18.00 -5.41
C ASN A 175 -19.09 18.41 -4.56
N PHE A 176 -19.89 19.28 -5.16
CA PHE A 176 -21.15 19.82 -4.66
C PHE A 176 -22.27 19.62 -5.69
N GLU A 177 -22.04 18.81 -6.71
CA GLU A 177 -23.00 18.61 -7.80
C GLU A 177 -24.29 17.96 -7.26
N GLY A 178 -25.42 18.48 -7.71
CA GLY A 178 -26.74 18.07 -7.24
C GLY A 178 -27.00 18.33 -5.74
N TYR A 179 -26.18 19.11 -5.04
CA TYR A 179 -26.46 19.48 -3.65
C TYR A 179 -27.40 20.70 -3.59
N SER A 180 -28.47 20.58 -2.81
CA SER A 180 -29.45 21.63 -2.59
C SER A 180 -29.69 21.80 -1.09
N GLU A 181 -29.32 22.96 -0.54
CA GLU A 181 -29.57 23.28 0.87
C GLU A 181 -31.06 23.24 1.21
N LYS A 182 -31.91 23.69 0.28
CA LYS A 182 -33.37 23.69 0.46
C LYS A 182 -33.90 22.27 0.65
N ASP A 183 -33.45 21.33 -0.18
CA ASP A 183 -33.96 19.96 -0.16
C ASP A 183 -33.34 19.17 1.01
N PHE A 184 -32.07 19.41 1.33
CA PHE A 184 -31.43 18.90 2.55
C PHE A 184 -32.19 19.34 3.82
N GLN A 185 -32.52 20.62 3.94
CA GLN A 185 -33.29 21.15 5.08
C GLN A 185 -34.73 20.62 5.10
N ALA A 186 -35.39 20.46 3.95
CA ALA A 186 -36.72 19.86 3.87
C ALA A 186 -36.73 18.41 4.36
N VAL A 187 -35.74 17.59 3.96
CA VAL A 187 -35.57 16.22 4.45
C VAL A 187 -35.22 16.20 5.94
N LEU A 188 -34.32 17.06 6.40
CA LEU A 188 -33.94 17.16 7.81
C LEU A 188 -35.14 17.52 8.70
N LEU A 189 -35.93 18.54 8.32
CA LEU A 189 -37.15 18.91 9.04
C LEU A 189 -38.17 17.77 9.09
N ARG A 190 -38.36 17.06 7.98
CA ARG A 190 -39.24 15.87 7.91
C ARG A 190 -38.78 14.75 8.86
N LEU A 191 -37.47 14.55 9.01
CA LEU A 191 -36.91 13.56 9.94
C LEU A 191 -37.05 14.01 11.39
N LEU A 192 -36.92 15.31 11.67
CA LEU A 192 -37.12 15.89 13.00
C LEU A 192 -38.59 15.84 13.46
N SER A 193 -39.56 15.99 12.55
CA SER A 193 -40.99 15.80 12.88
C SER A 193 -41.41 14.32 12.89
N GLY A 194 -40.90 13.53 11.93
CA GLY A 194 -41.25 12.13 11.73
C GLY A 194 -40.67 11.16 12.75
N GLY A 195 -39.61 11.53 13.48
CA GLY A 195 -39.02 10.73 14.55
C GLY A 195 -39.93 10.49 15.78
N THR A 196 -41.20 10.89 15.70
CA THR A 196 -42.24 10.72 16.73
C THR A 196 -43.05 9.42 16.58
N GLU A 197 -43.13 8.84 15.38
CA GLU A 197 -43.73 7.50 15.19
C GLU A 197 -42.73 6.41 15.61
N GLN A 198 -42.71 6.12 16.91
CA GLN A 198 -41.86 5.11 17.52
C GLN A 198 -42.61 3.77 17.61
N ILE A 199 -42.00 2.71 17.07
CA ILE A 199 -42.49 1.33 17.15
C ILE A 199 -41.57 0.50 18.03
N THR A 200 -42.07 -0.60 18.60
CA THR A 200 -41.25 -1.52 19.41
C THR A 200 -40.18 -2.22 18.56
N VAL A 201 -39.12 -2.75 19.18
CA VAL A 201 -38.07 -3.49 18.47
C VAL A 201 -38.64 -4.68 17.68
N ASP A 202 -39.62 -5.41 18.22
CA ASP A 202 -40.21 -6.58 17.57
C ASP A 202 -41.07 -6.19 16.36
N GLU A 203 -41.87 -5.12 16.47
CA GLU A 203 -42.59 -4.54 15.33
C GLU A 203 -41.62 -4.04 14.25
N ALA A 204 -40.53 -3.38 14.65
CA ALA A 204 -39.51 -2.88 13.73
C ALA A 204 -38.80 -4.03 12.98
N LEU A 205 -38.53 -5.15 13.66
CA LEU A 205 -37.99 -6.36 13.03
C LEU A 205 -38.97 -6.96 12.02
N GLU A 206 -40.26 -7.02 12.34
CA GLU A 206 -41.28 -7.59 11.46
C GLU A 206 -41.56 -6.69 10.23
N GLN A 207 -41.60 -5.37 10.42
CA GLN A 207 -41.69 -4.41 9.32
C GLN A 207 -40.42 -4.40 8.45
N ALA A 208 -39.23 -4.49 9.04
CA ALA A 208 -37.96 -4.51 8.31
C ALA A 208 -37.81 -5.72 7.36
N ARG A 209 -38.45 -6.86 7.65
CA ARG A 209 -38.52 -8.03 6.73
C ARG A 209 -39.26 -7.74 5.42
N ARG A 210 -40.18 -6.77 5.44
CA ARG A 210 -41.09 -6.43 4.33
C ARG A 210 -40.76 -5.07 3.68
N THR A 211 -39.81 -4.36 4.27
CA THR A 211 -39.36 -3.03 3.82
C THR A 211 -38.51 -3.18 2.55
N PRO A 212 -38.74 -2.37 1.49
CA PRO A 212 -37.98 -2.47 0.24
C PRO A 212 -36.49 -2.13 0.42
N PRO A 213 -35.61 -2.49 -0.54
CA PRO A 213 -34.23 -2.01 -0.56
C PRO A 213 -34.15 -0.49 -0.63
N GLY A 214 -33.25 0.12 0.14
CA GLY A 214 -33.08 1.58 0.21
C GLY A 214 -32.02 1.98 1.23
N THR A 215 -31.69 3.27 1.31
CA THR A 215 -30.85 3.81 2.39
C THR A 215 -31.74 4.34 3.49
N TYR A 216 -31.58 3.81 4.70
CA TYR A 216 -32.40 4.12 5.86
C TYR A 216 -31.60 4.87 6.90
N ILE A 217 -32.15 5.96 7.43
CA ILE A 217 -31.72 6.52 8.72
C ILE A 217 -32.55 5.86 9.81
N VAL A 218 -31.88 5.41 10.87
CA VAL A 218 -32.47 4.67 11.99
C VAL A 218 -32.17 5.41 13.29
N PHE A 219 -33.23 5.73 14.02
CA PHE A 219 -33.21 6.25 15.38
C PHE A 219 -33.47 5.11 16.34
N LEU A 220 -32.59 4.96 17.32
CA LEU A 220 -32.73 4.01 18.41
C LEU A 220 -33.00 4.78 19.69
N ASN A 221 -34.05 4.40 20.41
CA ASN A 221 -34.50 5.09 21.60
C ASN A 221 -34.46 4.16 22.81
N GLN A 222 -34.30 4.75 24.00
CA GLN A 222 -34.47 4.11 25.29
C GLN A 222 -35.23 5.05 26.20
N ALA A 223 -36.33 4.60 26.81
CA ALA A 223 -37.20 5.38 27.69
C ALA A 223 -37.60 6.75 27.08
N GLY A 224 -37.93 6.75 25.78
CA GLY A 224 -38.35 7.94 25.04
C GLY A 224 -37.23 8.92 24.66
N LYS A 225 -35.95 8.60 24.90
CA LYS A 225 -34.79 9.39 24.47
C LYS A 225 -34.03 8.69 23.36
N ILE A 226 -33.63 9.42 22.32
CA ILE A 226 -32.75 8.91 21.26
C ILE A 226 -31.37 8.63 21.86
N THR A 227 -30.92 7.37 21.85
CA THR A 227 -29.59 6.96 22.34
C THR A 227 -28.57 6.79 21.21
N HIS A 228 -29.04 6.49 19.99
CA HIS A 228 -28.16 6.36 18.82
C HIS A 228 -28.92 6.66 17.52
N ILE A 229 -28.22 7.28 16.58
CA ILE A 229 -28.71 7.58 15.22
C ILE A 229 -27.68 7.05 14.24
N GLY A 230 -28.09 6.33 13.20
CA GLY A 230 -27.18 5.89 12.14
C GLY A 230 -27.88 5.64 10.82
N MET A 231 -27.12 5.17 9.83
CA MET A 231 -27.62 4.83 8.51
C MET A 231 -27.30 3.38 8.14
N THR A 232 -28.12 2.77 7.29
CA THR A 232 -27.93 1.41 6.79
C THR A 232 -28.61 1.19 5.44
N GLU A 233 -28.06 0.30 4.62
CA GLU A 233 -28.70 -0.27 3.42
C GLU A 233 -29.34 -1.65 3.72
N ASN A 234 -29.07 -2.22 4.90
CA ASN A 234 -29.66 -3.46 5.40
C ASN A 234 -30.32 -3.18 6.75
N LEU A 235 -31.61 -2.87 6.72
CA LEU A 235 -32.38 -2.44 7.89
C LEU A 235 -32.53 -3.54 8.94
N LEU A 236 -32.89 -4.75 8.53
CA LEU A 236 -33.14 -5.88 9.43
C LEU A 236 -31.90 -6.26 10.25
N SER A 237 -30.75 -6.46 9.60
CA SER A 237 -29.50 -6.79 10.29
C SER A 237 -29.01 -5.65 11.17
N TYR A 238 -29.25 -4.40 10.77
CA TYR A 238 -28.89 -3.23 11.56
C TYR A 238 -29.72 -3.12 12.85
N ILE A 239 -31.05 -3.27 12.76
CA ILE A 239 -31.94 -3.25 13.93
C ILE A 239 -31.51 -4.35 14.91
N TYR A 240 -31.43 -5.60 14.44
CA TYR A 240 -31.07 -6.75 15.26
C TYR A 240 -29.73 -6.58 16.01
N SER A 241 -28.72 -6.02 15.33
CA SER A 241 -27.39 -5.87 15.90
C SER A 241 -27.26 -4.66 16.84
N ASN A 242 -27.98 -3.57 16.57
CA ASN A 242 -27.79 -2.31 17.28
C ASN A 242 -28.81 -2.06 18.41
N SER A 243 -30.04 -2.60 18.34
CA SER A 243 -31.00 -2.46 19.45
C SER A 243 -30.45 -3.01 20.77
N LYS A 244 -29.87 -4.22 20.72
CA LYS A 244 -29.19 -4.85 21.88
C LYS A 244 -27.97 -4.04 22.37
N LYS A 245 -27.22 -3.44 21.44
CA LYS A 245 -25.99 -2.68 21.73
C LYS A 245 -26.26 -1.32 22.38
N TYR A 246 -27.38 -0.69 22.06
CA TYR A 246 -27.79 0.62 22.60
C TYR A 246 -29.03 0.50 23.50
N HIS A 247 -29.28 -0.69 24.05
CA HIS A 247 -30.36 -1.02 25.00
C HIS A 247 -31.73 -0.42 24.63
N SER A 248 -32.06 -0.50 23.35
CA SER A 248 -33.18 0.25 22.77
C SER A 248 -34.52 -0.47 22.95
N ASP A 249 -35.55 0.26 23.35
CA ASP A 249 -36.92 -0.25 23.53
C ASP A 249 -37.84 0.11 22.34
N THR A 250 -37.66 1.30 21.76
CA THR A 250 -38.35 1.71 20.54
C THR A 250 -37.40 2.19 19.45
N ILE A 251 -37.88 2.12 18.21
CA ILE A 251 -37.13 2.42 16.98
C ILE A 251 -38.03 3.26 16.08
N SER A 252 -37.43 4.20 15.35
CA SER A 252 -38.05 4.79 14.16
C SER A 252 -37.04 4.82 13.02
N TYR A 253 -37.49 4.69 11.77
CA TYR A 253 -36.62 4.68 10.61
C TYR A 253 -37.29 5.29 9.38
N HIS A 254 -36.48 5.91 8.52
CA HIS A 254 -36.98 6.59 7.32
C HIS A 254 -36.04 6.36 6.14
N CYS A 255 -36.63 6.10 4.96
CA CYS A 255 -35.89 6.04 3.71
C CYS A 255 -35.46 7.45 3.28
N VAL A 256 -34.21 7.58 2.84
CA VAL A 256 -33.58 8.84 2.40
C VAL A 256 -32.73 8.59 1.16
N ASP A 257 -32.36 9.67 0.47
CA ASP A 257 -31.36 9.59 -0.59
C ASP A 257 -30.00 9.17 0.00
N ARG A 258 -29.33 8.23 -0.68
CA ARG A 258 -28.00 7.73 -0.33
C ARG A 258 -26.95 8.84 -0.27
N HIS A 259 -27.06 9.84 -1.14
CA HIS A 259 -26.12 10.94 -1.27
C HIS A 259 -26.23 12.00 -0.15
N ASP A 260 -27.32 12.00 0.62
CA ASP A 260 -27.53 12.90 1.75
C ASP A 260 -27.46 12.19 3.11
N ALA A 261 -27.68 10.87 3.15
CA ALA A 261 -27.76 10.07 4.37
C ALA A 261 -26.60 10.32 5.36
N ALA A 262 -25.36 10.42 4.87
CA ALA A 262 -24.19 10.63 5.71
C ALA A 262 -24.17 12.02 6.40
N ASP A 263 -24.62 13.06 5.69
CA ASP A 263 -24.70 14.42 6.24
C ASP A 263 -25.94 14.61 7.12
N LEU A 264 -27.06 13.98 6.76
CA LEU A 264 -28.28 13.96 7.56
C LEU A 264 -28.03 13.30 8.93
N VAL A 265 -27.30 12.17 8.99
CA VAL A 265 -26.97 11.55 10.28
C VAL A 265 -26.09 12.46 11.14
N ILE A 266 -25.14 13.21 10.55
CA ILE A 266 -24.35 14.20 11.30
C ILE A 266 -25.27 15.31 11.83
N ALA A 267 -26.09 15.93 10.98
CA ALA A 267 -27.03 16.99 11.39
C ALA A 267 -27.99 16.54 12.50
N LEU A 268 -28.56 15.34 12.38
CA LEU A 268 -29.47 14.77 13.38
C LEU A 268 -28.76 14.47 14.70
N ARG A 269 -27.55 13.89 14.65
CA ARG A 269 -26.75 13.65 15.87
C ARG A 269 -26.41 14.93 16.60
N LEU A 270 -26.02 15.98 15.88
CA LEU A 270 -25.79 17.30 16.46
C LEU A 270 -27.07 17.92 17.05
N LYS A 271 -28.22 17.69 16.40
CA LYS A 271 -29.51 18.21 16.87
C LYS A 271 -30.04 17.51 18.13
N PHE A 272 -29.70 16.24 18.34
CA PHE A 272 -30.14 15.42 19.47
C PHE A 272 -29.05 15.15 20.52
N ASP A 273 -27.90 15.83 20.44
CA ASP A 273 -26.73 15.66 21.33
C ASP A 273 -26.21 14.20 21.43
N VAL A 274 -26.22 13.51 20.29
CA VAL A 274 -25.74 12.12 20.16
C VAL A 274 -24.30 12.13 19.63
N ALA A 275 -23.40 11.41 20.30
CA ALA A 275 -21.97 11.43 19.99
C ALA A 275 -21.64 11.16 18.50
N VAL A 276 -20.92 12.09 17.86
CA VAL A 276 -20.59 12.02 16.42
C VAL A 276 -19.31 11.24 16.12
N SER A 277 -18.37 11.09 17.07
CA SER A 277 -16.99 10.59 16.85
C SER A 277 -16.85 9.26 16.07
N LYS A 278 -17.85 8.38 16.12
CA LYS A 278 -17.86 7.11 15.38
C LYS A 278 -18.22 7.24 13.90
N ILE A 279 -18.72 8.40 13.45
CA ILE A 279 -18.92 8.73 12.03
C ILE A 279 -17.83 9.71 11.64
N ARG A 280 -16.77 9.18 11.02
CA ARG A 280 -15.76 10.02 10.38
C ARG A 280 -16.37 10.55 9.07
N PRO A 281 -16.49 11.88 8.89
CA PRO A 281 -16.89 12.41 7.60
C PRO A 281 -15.86 11.98 6.55
N ASP A 282 -16.33 11.42 5.45
CA ASP A 282 -15.49 10.95 4.36
C ASP A 282 -15.88 11.63 3.03
N LYS A 283 -15.31 11.14 1.92
CA LYS A 283 -15.55 11.69 0.58
C LYS A 283 -17.02 11.64 0.12
N ARG A 284 -17.90 10.93 0.83
CA ARG A 284 -19.35 10.87 0.56
C ARG A 284 -20.10 12.06 1.16
N ASN A 285 -19.52 12.76 2.14
CA ASN A 285 -20.14 13.94 2.75
C ASN A 285 -20.00 15.16 1.83
N ARG A 286 -21.14 15.74 1.45
CA ARG A 286 -21.26 16.96 0.64
C ARG A 286 -21.37 18.21 1.51
N LYS A 287 -22.00 18.11 2.69
CA LYS A 287 -22.20 19.22 3.64
C LYS A 287 -21.16 19.27 4.76
N TYR A 288 -20.94 18.20 5.52
CA TYR A 288 -20.06 18.24 6.69
C TYR A 288 -18.68 17.65 6.43
N THR A 289 -17.64 18.26 7.01
CA THR A 289 -16.29 17.72 6.95
C THR A 289 -15.48 18.12 8.18
N SER A 290 -14.29 17.54 8.37
CA SER A 290 -13.38 18.01 9.41
C SER A 290 -12.53 19.18 8.93
N VAL A 291 -12.25 20.14 9.81
CA VAL A 291 -11.34 21.26 9.52
C VAL A 291 -9.98 20.76 9.00
N GLY A 292 -9.49 19.61 9.50
CA GLY A 292 -8.25 18.98 9.02
C GLY A 292 -8.32 18.39 7.60
N LEU A 293 -9.51 18.06 7.08
CA LEU A 293 -9.73 17.75 5.66
C LEU A 293 -9.84 19.02 4.83
N SER A 294 -10.59 20.04 5.30
CA SER A 294 -10.69 21.34 4.63
C SER A 294 -9.33 21.99 4.43
N VAL A 295 -8.48 22.04 5.46
CA VAL A 295 -7.12 22.60 5.37
C VAL A 295 -6.28 21.87 4.32
N ARG A 296 -6.45 20.55 4.16
CA ARG A 296 -5.71 19.80 3.13
C ARG A 296 -6.23 20.12 1.72
N ALA A 297 -7.53 20.09 1.51
CA ALA A 297 -8.13 20.36 0.20
C ALA A 297 -7.89 21.80 -0.27
N TYR A 298 -8.12 22.80 0.58
CA TYR A 298 -7.88 24.20 0.25
C TYR A 298 -6.39 24.57 0.11
N ARG A 299 -5.49 23.89 0.82
CA ARG A 299 -4.04 24.05 0.61
C ARG A 299 -3.59 23.43 -0.70
N GLY A 300 -4.06 22.23 -1.02
CA GLY A 300 -3.67 21.53 -2.25
C GLY A 300 -4.16 22.23 -3.50
N ARG A 301 -5.47 22.51 -3.57
CA ARG A 301 -6.11 23.08 -4.77
C ARG A 301 -5.87 24.59 -4.94
N TYR A 302 -5.84 25.34 -3.84
CA TYR A 302 -5.87 26.82 -3.86
C TYR A 302 -4.77 27.48 -3.02
N GLN A 303 -3.79 26.72 -2.52
CA GLN A 303 -2.67 27.21 -1.70
C GLN A 303 -3.09 27.99 -0.43
N ILE A 304 -4.34 27.85 0.01
CA ILE A 304 -4.84 28.54 1.21
C ILE A 304 -4.26 27.88 2.47
N SER A 305 -3.51 28.66 3.25
CA SER A 305 -2.91 28.18 4.50
C SER A 305 -3.97 27.96 5.60
N LYS A 306 -3.67 27.09 6.58
CA LYS A 306 -4.54 26.88 7.76
C LYS A 306 -4.91 28.20 8.43
N ARG A 307 -3.95 29.12 8.60
CA ARG A 307 -4.19 30.43 9.23
C ARG A 307 -5.19 31.27 8.43
N LYS A 308 -5.07 31.31 7.10
CA LYS A 308 -6.02 32.02 6.22
C LYS A 308 -7.40 31.36 6.26
N LEU A 309 -7.47 30.03 6.25
CA LEU A 309 -8.74 29.29 6.33
C LEU A 309 -9.49 29.56 7.66
N MET A 310 -8.80 29.48 8.80
CA MET A 310 -9.42 29.76 10.10
C MET A 310 -9.90 31.21 10.21
N ALA A 311 -9.12 32.18 9.71
CA ALA A 311 -9.55 33.58 9.70
C ALA A 311 -10.78 33.83 8.79
N ILE A 312 -10.96 33.05 7.73
CA ILE A 312 -12.17 33.11 6.88
C ILE A 312 -13.37 32.49 7.60
N ILE A 313 -13.19 31.36 8.29
CA ILE A 313 -14.22 30.73 9.13
C ILE A 313 -14.71 31.71 10.20
N GLU A 314 -13.79 32.34 10.93
CA GLU A 314 -14.06 33.33 11.98
C GLU A 314 -14.77 34.57 11.43
N LYS A 315 -14.23 35.19 10.37
CA LYS A 315 -14.79 36.41 9.75
C LYS A 315 -16.21 36.21 9.21
N ASN A 316 -16.53 35.02 8.71
CA ASN A 316 -17.86 34.72 8.15
C ASN A 316 -18.78 34.02 9.16
N HIS A 317 -18.36 33.91 10.44
CA HIS A 317 -19.10 33.25 11.51
C HIS A 317 -19.57 31.82 11.16
N ILE A 318 -18.76 31.08 10.38
CA ILE A 318 -19.09 29.71 9.99
C ILE A 318 -19.04 28.82 11.23
N PRO A 319 -20.13 28.11 11.59
CA PRO A 319 -20.15 27.29 12.79
C PRO A 319 -19.06 26.20 12.77
N LEU A 320 -18.29 26.17 13.85
CA LEU A 320 -17.39 25.08 14.18
C LEU A 320 -18.05 24.22 15.25
N VAL A 321 -18.04 22.91 15.05
CA VAL A 321 -18.61 21.97 16.01
C VAL A 321 -17.53 21.03 16.49
N ASP A 322 -17.12 21.21 17.75
CA ASP A 322 -16.22 20.28 18.42
C ASP A 322 -16.95 18.95 18.65
N ILE A 323 -16.32 17.85 18.23
CA ILE A 323 -16.82 16.50 18.42
C ILE A 323 -15.73 15.66 19.11
N THR A 324 -16.18 14.64 19.85
CA THR A 324 -15.32 13.76 20.65
C THR A 324 -14.08 13.27 19.88
N ASP A 325 -12.97 13.11 20.59
CA ASP A 325 -11.64 12.78 20.08
C ASP A 325 -10.89 13.95 19.39
N GLY A 326 -11.27 15.20 19.69
CA GLY A 326 -10.54 16.41 19.27
C GLY A 326 -10.71 16.77 17.80
N TRP A 327 -11.78 16.29 17.17
CA TRP A 327 -12.11 16.62 15.79
C TRP A 327 -13.05 17.83 15.78
N VAL A 328 -12.78 18.81 14.91
CA VAL A 328 -13.68 19.93 14.70
C VAL A 328 -14.32 19.78 13.33
N LEU A 329 -15.66 19.75 13.29
CA LEU A 329 -16.46 19.78 12.08
C LEU A 329 -16.70 21.22 11.61
N VAL A 330 -16.84 21.37 10.30
CA VAL A 330 -17.21 22.61 9.61
C VAL A 330 -18.16 22.27 8.46
N ASP A 331 -19.05 23.21 8.13
CA ASP A 331 -19.86 23.14 6.92
C ASP A 331 -18.98 23.44 5.68
N LYS A 332 -18.81 22.44 4.83
CA LYS A 332 -18.03 22.44 3.59
C LYS A 332 -18.64 23.39 2.54
N ILE A 333 -19.97 23.52 2.52
CA ILE A 333 -20.73 24.35 1.56
C ILE A 333 -20.62 25.82 1.94
N ASP A 334 -20.82 26.17 3.21
CA ASP A 334 -20.69 27.55 3.67
C ASP A 334 -19.23 28.01 3.65
N LEU A 335 -18.29 27.11 3.97
CA LEU A 335 -16.86 27.37 3.78
C LEU A 335 -16.49 27.59 2.31
N TRP A 336 -17.14 26.87 1.37
CA TRP A 336 -16.97 27.13 -0.06
C TRP A 336 -17.55 28.48 -0.47
N ARG A 337 -18.79 28.79 -0.08
CA ARG A 337 -19.43 30.09 -0.36
C ARG A 337 -18.64 31.28 0.18
N ALA A 338 -17.97 31.13 1.32
CA ALA A 338 -17.13 32.17 1.93
C ALA A 338 -15.75 32.32 1.27
N ILE A 339 -15.31 31.36 0.43
CA ILE A 339 -13.99 31.34 -0.19
C ILE A 339 -14.05 31.58 -1.69
N SER A 340 -15.03 30.99 -2.39
CA SER A 340 -15.14 31.04 -3.85
C SER A 340 -15.23 32.44 -4.48
N PRO A 341 -15.71 33.51 -3.81
CA PRO A 341 -15.62 34.88 -4.34
C PRO A 341 -14.19 35.47 -4.35
N PHE A 342 -13.21 34.75 -3.80
CA PHE A 342 -11.82 35.16 -3.64
C PHE A 342 -10.82 34.18 -4.29
N LEU A 343 -11.33 33.28 -5.14
CA LEU A 343 -10.57 32.30 -5.95
C LEU A 343 -10.59 32.72 -7.42
#